data_AF-A0A9D6H712-F1
#
_entry.id   AF-A0A9D6H712-F1
#
_cell.length_a   1.000
_cell.length_b   1.000
_cell.length_c   1.000
_cell.angle_alpha   90.00
_cell.angle_beta   90.00
_cell.angle_gamma   90.00
#
_symmetry.space_group_name_H-M   'P 1'
#
loop_
_entity.id
_entity.type
_entity.pdbx_description
1 polymer ?
#
loop_
_entity_poly.entity_id
_entity_poly.type
_entity_poly.pdbx_seq_one_letter_code
_entity_poly.pdbx_strand_id
1 'polypeptide(L)'
;MRPSRLRCTWSAPYSRGPLSASLSTSAAMSRPAAPSLILDLRDARVRALLKEPTHLSVWEVLRRFDCPVPVREIARVIRCDESIAQAVVDALVALRLVVAHAASASSRVSRYATATQALVIAFDPDDPGQLAELGRIGERFKELGRAGSISLAEYPGSGAFAFEYARPARLSEEQLTRLKSLLRQVRTLLEQSASTSSVAPGQEEALCTHQMLIEVHPCRPGTLPLPQFIIAPRAEVGAAASLVSGAGMPSLSLRERTVALSLAEGKSRPAIARELGLSVNTVATVSKRVYAKLKVRSRAELANQIRG
;
A
#
# COMPACT_ATOMS: atom_id res chain seq x y z
N MET A 1 -29.05 34.93 -33.37
CA MET A 1 -27.81 34.95 -32.55
C MET A 1 -28.11 35.49 -31.15
N ARG A 2 -28.03 34.64 -30.11
CA ARG A 2 -27.86 34.96 -28.67
C ARG A 2 -27.84 33.61 -27.92
N PRO A 3 -26.81 33.26 -27.13
CA PRO A 3 -26.80 31.99 -26.41
C PRO A 3 -27.60 32.09 -25.11
N SER A 4 -28.51 31.13 -24.92
CA SER A 4 -29.32 30.96 -23.70
C SER A 4 -28.48 30.45 -22.53
N ARG A 5 -28.45 31.20 -21.42
CA ARG A 5 -27.77 30.81 -20.18
C ARG A 5 -28.65 29.88 -19.35
N LEU A 6 -28.39 28.57 -19.39
CA LEU A 6 -28.97 27.62 -18.43
C LEU A 6 -28.23 27.73 -17.08
N ARG A 7 -28.93 28.21 -16.04
CA ARG A 7 -28.43 28.17 -14.65
C ARG A 7 -28.75 26.79 -14.08
N CYS A 8 -27.74 26.00 -13.75
CA CYS A 8 -27.91 24.81 -12.92
C CYS A 8 -27.75 25.20 -11.43
N THR A 9 -28.85 25.30 -10.71
CA THR A 9 -28.86 25.43 -9.24
C THR A 9 -28.73 24.06 -8.60
N TRP A 10 -27.55 23.74 -8.06
CA TRP A 10 -27.36 22.56 -7.22
C TRP A 10 -27.79 22.86 -5.77
N SER A 11 -28.96 22.35 -5.40
CA SER A 11 -29.44 22.34 -4.02
C SER A 11 -28.88 21.12 -3.28
N ALA A 12 -28.14 21.34 -2.19
CA ALA A 12 -27.66 20.27 -1.34
C ALA A 12 -28.69 19.91 -0.25
N PRO A 13 -28.84 18.62 0.06
CA PRO A 13 -29.23 18.21 1.41
C PRO A 13 -28.32 17.09 1.94
N TYR A 14 -27.65 17.32 3.07
CA TYR A 14 -27.47 16.32 4.14
C TYR A 14 -26.79 16.96 5.36
N SER A 15 -27.60 17.53 6.24
CA SER A 15 -27.19 17.88 7.60
C SER A 15 -26.98 16.60 8.42
N ARG A 16 -25.76 16.39 8.94
CA ARG A 16 -25.48 15.36 9.96
C ARG A 16 -25.33 16.03 11.32
N GLY A 17 -26.20 15.67 12.26
CA GLY A 17 -26.01 15.99 13.68
C GLY A 17 -24.84 15.21 14.29
N PRO A 18 -24.30 15.65 15.45
CA PRO A 18 -23.11 15.06 16.06
C PRO A 18 -23.43 13.74 16.77
N LEU A 19 -22.84 12.64 16.31
CA LEU A 19 -22.74 11.41 17.09
C LEU A 19 -21.63 11.56 18.14
N SER A 20 -22.02 11.92 19.36
CA SER A 20 -21.13 11.82 20.53
C SER A 20 -20.92 10.35 20.89
N ALA A 21 -19.72 9.83 20.61
CA ALA A 21 -19.28 8.52 21.08
C ALA A 21 -18.05 8.72 21.97
N SER A 22 -18.19 8.39 23.25
CA SER A 22 -17.11 8.44 24.24
C SER A 22 -16.04 7.38 23.91
N LEU A 23 -14.88 7.85 23.43
CA LEU A 23 -13.72 6.99 23.20
C LEU A 23 -13.03 6.66 24.53
N SER A 24 -13.37 5.52 25.12
CA SER A 24 -12.58 4.94 26.22
C SER A 24 -11.15 4.63 25.73
N THR A 25 -10.16 5.21 26.41
CA THR A 25 -8.73 5.06 26.11
C THR A 25 -8.23 3.65 26.45
N SER A 26 -8.54 2.66 25.62
CA SER A 26 -7.95 1.34 25.73
C SER A 26 -6.47 1.39 25.36
N ALA A 27 -5.61 0.85 26.22
CA ALA A 27 -4.17 0.84 26.04
C ALA A 27 -3.78 -0.12 24.91
N ALA A 28 -3.75 0.40 23.67
CA ALA A 28 -3.30 -0.35 22.49
C ALA A 28 -1.86 -0.87 22.70
N MET A 29 -1.76 -2.17 22.97
CA MET A 29 -0.49 -2.89 23.04
C MET A 29 0.20 -2.74 21.68
N SER A 30 1.43 -2.20 21.67
CA SER A 30 2.22 -2.08 20.43
C SER A 30 2.55 -3.49 19.93
N ARG A 31 1.73 -4.01 19.01
CA ARG A 31 1.94 -5.29 18.34
C ARG A 31 3.35 -5.29 17.70
N PRO A 32 4.16 -6.35 17.88
CA PRO A 32 5.45 -6.44 17.21
C PRO A 32 5.25 -6.36 15.68
N ALA A 33 6.24 -5.83 14.97
CA ALA A 33 6.18 -5.78 13.52
C ALA A 33 6.05 -7.20 12.97
N ALA A 34 4.93 -7.46 12.27
CA ALA A 34 4.66 -8.78 11.75
C ALA A 34 5.66 -9.08 10.61
N PRO A 35 6.32 -10.25 10.61
CA PRO A 35 7.37 -10.55 9.64
C PRO A 35 6.83 -10.58 8.21
N SER A 36 7.70 -10.28 7.23
CA SER A 36 7.42 -10.59 5.82
C SER A 36 7.13 -12.07 5.67
N LEU A 37 6.03 -12.42 5.02
CA LEU A 37 5.75 -13.79 4.60
C LEU A 37 6.30 -14.01 3.21
N ILE A 38 7.11 -15.06 3.04
CA ILE A 38 7.58 -15.52 1.74
C ILE A 38 6.70 -16.71 1.33
N LEU A 39 6.07 -16.60 0.17
CA LEU A 39 5.29 -17.67 -0.46
C LEU A 39 5.98 -18.11 -1.75
N ASP A 40 5.94 -19.40 -2.09
CA ASP A 40 6.59 -19.94 -3.29
C ASP A 40 5.57 -20.11 -4.43
N LEU A 41 5.87 -19.60 -5.63
CA LEU A 41 4.99 -19.66 -6.80
C LEU A 41 4.72 -21.09 -7.28
N ARG A 42 5.53 -22.08 -6.87
CA ARG A 42 5.27 -23.51 -7.12
C ARG A 42 4.07 -24.05 -6.34
N ASP A 43 3.63 -23.40 -5.26
CA ASP A 43 2.39 -23.75 -4.57
C ASP A 43 1.17 -23.34 -5.43
N ALA A 44 0.34 -24.31 -5.78
CA ALA A 44 -0.87 -24.08 -6.58
C ALA A 44 -1.85 -23.09 -5.92
N ARG A 45 -1.87 -23.02 -4.58
CA ARG A 45 -2.69 -22.08 -3.81
C ARG A 45 -2.18 -20.65 -3.95
N VAL A 46 -0.86 -20.47 -4.07
CA VAL A 46 -0.24 -19.15 -4.32
C VAL A 46 -0.57 -18.70 -5.74
N ARG A 47 -0.53 -19.59 -6.74
CA ARG A 47 -1.00 -19.26 -8.09
C ARG A 47 -2.49 -18.90 -8.11
N ALA A 48 -3.34 -19.65 -7.39
CA ALA A 48 -4.76 -19.32 -7.26
C ALA A 48 -4.99 -17.94 -6.61
N LEU A 49 -4.25 -17.62 -5.55
CA LEU A 49 -4.27 -16.30 -4.90
C LEU A 49 -3.93 -15.16 -5.87
N LEU A 50 -2.93 -15.35 -6.72
CA LEU A 50 -2.45 -14.33 -7.65
C LEU A 50 -3.32 -14.19 -8.91
N LYS A 51 -4.04 -15.25 -9.31
CA LYS A 51 -5.01 -15.20 -10.42
C LYS A 51 -6.26 -14.40 -10.10
N GLU A 52 -6.62 -14.30 -8.82
CA GLU A 52 -7.85 -13.70 -8.35
C GLU A 52 -7.58 -12.50 -7.42
N PRO A 53 -7.30 -11.30 -7.98
CA PRO A 53 -6.85 -10.12 -7.21
C PRO A 53 -7.78 -9.71 -6.07
N THR A 54 -9.08 -10.07 -6.13
CA THR A 54 -10.05 -9.87 -5.05
C THR A 54 -9.56 -10.48 -3.73
N HIS A 55 -8.86 -11.63 -3.75
CA HIS A 55 -8.29 -12.22 -2.54
C HIS A 55 -7.23 -11.33 -1.90
N LEU A 56 -6.35 -10.73 -2.72
CA LEU A 56 -5.37 -9.76 -2.24
C LEU A 56 -6.03 -8.47 -1.75
N SER A 57 -7.09 -7.99 -2.42
CA SER A 57 -7.88 -6.87 -1.92
C SER A 57 -8.55 -7.15 -0.57
N VAL A 58 -9.08 -8.36 -0.36
CA VAL A 58 -9.59 -8.78 0.97
C VAL A 58 -8.49 -8.80 2.01
N TRP A 59 -7.30 -9.31 1.67
CA TRP A 59 -6.15 -9.26 2.57
C TRP A 59 -5.76 -7.82 2.92
N GLU A 60 -5.67 -6.90 1.95
CA GLU A 60 -5.38 -5.48 2.19
C GLU A 60 -6.47 -4.76 3.01
N VAL A 61 -7.74 -5.08 2.79
CA VAL A 61 -8.84 -4.59 3.62
C VAL A 61 -8.70 -5.10 5.05
N LEU A 62 -8.40 -6.39 5.25
CA LEU A 62 -8.12 -6.97 6.56
C LEU A 62 -6.93 -6.30 7.27
N ARG A 63 -5.87 -5.94 6.54
CA ARG A 63 -4.70 -5.24 7.09
C ARG A 63 -5.01 -3.85 7.67
N ARG A 64 -6.11 -3.23 7.24
CA ARG A 64 -6.52 -1.87 7.64
C ARG A 64 -7.38 -1.84 8.89
N PHE A 65 -7.82 -2.98 9.41
CA PHE A 65 -8.49 -3.06 10.70
C PHE A 65 -7.45 -3.17 11.83
N ASP A 66 -7.59 -2.32 12.86
CA ASP A 66 -6.73 -2.34 14.05
C ASP A 66 -7.01 -3.55 14.98
N CYS A 67 -8.09 -4.30 14.74
CA CYS A 67 -8.50 -5.45 15.55
C CYS A 67 -9.09 -6.59 14.68
N PRO A 68 -9.17 -7.84 15.18
CA PRO A 68 -9.80 -8.93 14.44
C PRO A 68 -11.27 -8.66 14.14
N VAL A 69 -11.75 -8.96 12.93
CA VAL A 69 -13.13 -8.70 12.47
C VAL A 69 -13.86 -9.96 11.98
N PRO A 70 -15.19 -10.08 12.17
CA PRO A 70 -15.97 -11.19 11.62
C PRO A 70 -16.18 -11.04 10.11
N VAL A 71 -16.45 -12.14 9.39
CA VAL A 71 -16.55 -12.12 7.92
C VAL A 71 -17.62 -11.17 7.38
N ARG A 72 -18.81 -11.10 8.00
CA ARG A 72 -19.84 -10.09 7.67
C ARG A 72 -19.31 -8.65 7.53
N GLU A 73 -18.31 -8.26 8.33
CA GLU A 73 -17.72 -6.92 8.28
C GLU A 73 -16.81 -6.75 7.06
N ILE A 74 -16.04 -7.80 6.73
CA ILE A 74 -15.20 -7.87 5.54
C ILE A 74 -16.09 -7.82 4.29
N ALA A 75 -17.11 -8.68 4.23
CA ALA A 75 -18.11 -8.77 3.17
C ALA A 75 -18.79 -7.41 2.90
N ARG A 76 -19.18 -6.71 3.97
CA ARG A 76 -19.77 -5.37 3.91
C ARG A 76 -18.82 -4.32 3.30
N VAL A 77 -17.52 -4.37 3.64
CA VAL A 77 -16.53 -3.42 3.09
C VAL A 77 -16.24 -3.69 1.62
N ILE A 78 -16.10 -4.96 1.23
CA ILE A 78 -15.82 -5.36 -0.17
C ILE A 78 -17.07 -5.46 -1.06
N ARG A 79 -18.27 -5.33 -0.46
CA ARG A 79 -19.58 -5.36 -1.12
C ARG A 79 -19.89 -6.67 -1.85
N CYS A 80 -19.64 -7.80 -1.19
CA CYS A 80 -20.05 -9.13 -1.67
C CYS A 80 -20.80 -9.93 -0.60
N ASP A 81 -21.28 -11.12 -0.96
CA ASP A 81 -21.90 -12.05 -0.03
C ASP A 81 -20.94 -12.57 1.04
N GLU A 82 -21.46 -12.86 2.23
CA GLU A 82 -20.65 -13.36 3.35
C GLU A 82 -20.03 -14.74 3.06
N SER A 83 -20.70 -15.59 2.27
CA SER A 83 -20.16 -16.89 1.82
C SER A 83 -18.93 -16.72 0.91
N ILE A 84 -18.96 -15.76 -0.02
CA ILE A 84 -17.83 -15.44 -0.90
C ILE A 84 -16.67 -14.89 -0.06
N ALA A 85 -16.95 -13.96 0.85
CA ALA A 85 -15.95 -13.41 1.75
C ALA A 85 -15.33 -14.49 2.66
N GLN A 86 -16.12 -15.46 3.14
CA GLN A 86 -15.64 -16.57 3.98
C GLN A 86 -14.69 -17.46 3.18
N ALA A 87 -15.07 -17.89 1.96
CA ALA A 87 -14.21 -18.71 1.10
C ALA A 87 -12.87 -18.03 0.78
N VAL A 88 -12.88 -16.71 0.51
CA VAL A 88 -11.66 -15.92 0.31
C VAL A 88 -10.81 -15.87 1.58
N VAL A 89 -11.43 -15.66 2.75
CA VAL A 89 -10.74 -15.65 4.04
C VAL A 89 -10.12 -17.01 4.36
N ASP A 90 -10.81 -18.12 4.07
CA ASP A 90 -10.30 -19.47 4.28
C ASP A 90 -9.09 -19.78 3.40
N ALA A 91 -9.09 -19.33 2.13
CA ALA A 91 -7.92 -19.40 1.25
C ALA A 91 -6.73 -18.59 1.81
N LEU A 92 -6.98 -17.40 2.37
CA LEU A 92 -5.95 -16.58 3.02
C LEU A 92 -5.43 -17.20 4.33
N VAL A 93 -6.27 -17.91 5.09
CA VAL A 93 -5.87 -18.66 6.29
C VAL A 93 -5.03 -19.89 5.91
N ALA A 94 -5.42 -20.62 4.86
CA ALA A 94 -4.65 -21.76 4.34
C ALA A 94 -3.23 -21.38 3.86
N LEU A 95 -3.06 -20.14 3.40
CA LEU A 95 -1.77 -19.53 3.05
C LEU A 95 -1.08 -18.78 4.20
N ARG A 96 -1.63 -18.79 5.42
CA ARG A 96 -1.12 -18.08 6.60
C ARG A 96 -0.97 -16.56 6.42
N LEU A 97 -1.73 -15.95 5.52
CA LEU A 97 -1.83 -14.49 5.36
C LEU A 97 -2.77 -13.88 6.42
N VAL A 98 -3.74 -14.69 6.88
CA VAL A 98 -4.76 -14.36 7.87
C VAL A 98 -4.74 -15.41 8.98
N VAL A 99 -5.06 -14.99 10.20
CA VAL A 99 -5.24 -15.87 11.37
C VAL A 99 -6.71 -15.81 11.80
N ALA A 100 -7.31 -16.97 12.01
CA ALA A 100 -8.60 -17.11 12.66
C ALA A 100 -8.43 -17.05 14.19
N HIS A 101 -9.15 -16.15 14.83
CA HIS A 101 -9.34 -16.08 16.27
C HIS A 101 -10.63 -16.82 16.62
N ALA A 102 -10.54 -17.79 17.52
CA ALA A 102 -11.66 -18.58 17.98
C ALA A 102 -12.76 -17.71 18.59
N ALA A 103 -14.01 -18.17 18.47
CA ALA A 103 -15.15 -17.62 19.17
C ALA A 103 -14.89 -17.57 20.69
N SER A 104 -15.12 -16.41 21.31
CA SER A 104 -15.07 -16.27 22.77
C SER A 104 -16.42 -16.67 23.38
N ALA A 105 -16.46 -16.91 24.69
CA ALA A 105 -17.73 -17.10 25.42
C ALA A 105 -18.72 -15.93 25.21
N SER A 106 -18.20 -14.72 24.99
CA SER A 106 -18.96 -13.50 24.68
C SER A 106 -19.30 -13.31 23.19
N SER A 107 -18.74 -14.09 22.27
CA SER A 107 -18.94 -13.95 20.82
C SER A 107 -18.83 -15.30 20.11
N ARG A 108 -19.98 -15.90 19.78
CA ARG A 108 -20.10 -17.18 19.02
C ARG A 108 -19.58 -17.11 17.56
N VAL A 109 -19.02 -15.98 17.13
CA VAL A 109 -18.56 -15.74 15.75
C VAL A 109 -17.03 -15.61 15.74
N SER A 110 -16.38 -16.43 14.91
CA SER A 110 -14.93 -16.35 14.63
C SER A 110 -14.55 -15.00 14.05
N ARG A 111 -13.34 -14.52 14.38
CA ARG A 111 -12.83 -13.22 13.93
C ARG A 111 -11.47 -13.37 13.28
N TYR A 112 -11.16 -12.54 12.30
CA TYR A 112 -9.99 -12.71 11.45
C TYR A 112 -9.12 -11.46 11.50
N ALA A 113 -7.81 -11.66 11.59
CA ALA A 113 -6.81 -10.59 11.54
C ALA A 113 -5.65 -11.04 10.66
N THR A 114 -4.89 -10.09 10.09
CA THR A 114 -3.73 -10.47 9.28
C THR A 114 -2.58 -10.99 10.13
N ALA A 115 -1.90 -12.00 9.57
CA ALA A 115 -0.71 -12.61 10.14
C ALA A 115 0.56 -11.82 9.83
N THR A 116 0.60 -11.16 8.68
CA THR A 116 1.78 -10.48 8.12
C THR A 116 1.44 -9.08 7.57
N GLN A 117 2.48 -8.24 7.47
CA GLN A 117 2.44 -6.88 6.91
C GLN A 117 3.27 -6.75 5.61
N ALA A 118 3.83 -7.84 5.09
CA ALA A 118 4.61 -7.82 3.85
C ALA A 118 4.56 -9.19 3.18
N LEU A 119 4.36 -9.21 1.86
CA LEU A 119 4.30 -10.45 1.09
C LEU A 119 5.41 -10.44 0.04
N VAL A 120 6.19 -11.51 -0.02
CA VAL A 120 7.13 -11.78 -1.11
C VAL A 120 6.72 -13.07 -1.79
N ILE A 121 6.63 -13.05 -3.11
CA ILE A 121 6.41 -14.23 -3.93
C ILE A 121 7.77 -14.64 -4.51
N ALA A 122 8.29 -15.77 -4.05
CA ALA A 122 9.48 -16.39 -4.59
C ALA A 122 9.14 -17.12 -5.89
N PHE A 123 9.91 -16.90 -6.95
CA PHE A 123 9.84 -17.72 -8.17
C PHE A 123 11.22 -18.25 -8.56
N ASP A 124 11.22 -19.21 -9.46
CA ASP A 124 12.41 -19.80 -10.05
C ASP A 124 12.65 -19.16 -11.44
N PRO A 125 13.75 -18.41 -11.66
CA PRO A 125 13.99 -17.76 -12.95
C PRO A 125 14.31 -18.74 -14.07
N ASP A 126 14.80 -19.94 -13.74
CA ASP A 126 15.13 -20.99 -14.72
C ASP A 126 13.92 -21.86 -15.09
N ASP A 127 12.75 -21.63 -14.48
CA ASP A 127 11.50 -22.32 -14.79
C ASP A 127 10.65 -21.49 -15.77
N PRO A 128 10.60 -21.83 -17.07
CA PRO A 128 9.82 -21.08 -18.07
C PRO A 128 8.31 -21.15 -17.82
N GLY A 129 7.82 -22.18 -17.10
CA GLY A 129 6.43 -22.29 -16.69
C GLY A 129 6.06 -21.26 -15.63
N GLN A 130 6.97 -21.00 -14.67
CA GLN A 130 6.81 -19.91 -13.70
C GLN A 130 6.93 -18.53 -14.36
N LEU A 131 7.88 -18.32 -15.28
CA LEU A 131 7.98 -17.06 -16.03
C LEU A 131 6.70 -16.78 -16.83
N ALA A 132 6.16 -17.78 -17.54
CA ALA A 132 4.91 -17.65 -18.30
C ALA A 132 3.68 -17.42 -17.38
N GLU A 133 3.67 -17.99 -16.18
CA GLU A 133 2.66 -17.72 -15.15
C GLU A 133 2.75 -16.28 -14.64
N LEU A 134 3.97 -15.78 -14.37
CA LEU A 134 4.19 -14.39 -13.96
C LEU A 134 3.79 -13.38 -15.03
N GLY A 135 4.04 -13.67 -16.32
CA GLY A 135 3.55 -12.84 -17.42
C GLY A 135 2.02 -12.74 -17.43
N ARG A 136 1.33 -13.89 -17.31
CA ARG A 136 -0.14 -13.95 -17.24
C ARG A 136 -0.71 -13.24 -16.01
N ILE A 137 -0.07 -13.37 -14.85
CA ILE A 137 -0.42 -12.62 -13.63
C ILE A 137 -0.21 -11.12 -13.88
N GLY A 138 0.94 -10.72 -14.44
CA GLY A 138 1.28 -9.32 -14.73
C GLY A 138 0.23 -8.63 -15.60
N GLU A 139 -0.15 -9.24 -16.72
CA GLU A 139 -1.22 -8.70 -17.57
C GLU A 139 -2.56 -8.62 -16.84
N ARG A 140 -2.92 -9.62 -16.02
CA ARG A 140 -4.16 -9.58 -15.23
C ARG A 140 -4.19 -8.41 -14.23
N PHE A 141 -3.05 -8.06 -13.64
CA PHE A 141 -2.96 -6.88 -12.77
C PHE A 141 -3.01 -5.56 -13.57
N LYS A 142 -2.44 -5.50 -14.78
CA LYS A 142 -2.58 -4.35 -15.68
C LYS A 142 -4.04 -4.15 -16.12
N GLU A 143 -4.72 -5.22 -16.55
CA GLU A 143 -6.15 -5.22 -16.87
C GLU A 143 -6.98 -4.66 -15.71
N LEU A 144 -6.77 -5.15 -14.48
CA LEU A 144 -7.49 -4.67 -13.31
C LEU A 144 -7.16 -3.21 -12.98
N GLY A 145 -5.91 -2.79 -13.15
CA GLY A 145 -5.50 -1.39 -13.01
C GLY A 145 -6.24 -0.47 -13.98
N ARG A 146 -6.32 -0.88 -15.27
CA ARG A 146 -7.03 -0.16 -16.34
C ARG A 146 -8.56 -0.20 -16.18
N ALA A 147 -9.12 -1.31 -15.69
CA ALA A 147 -10.54 -1.42 -15.36
C ALA A 147 -10.92 -0.61 -14.10
N GLY A 148 -9.97 -0.46 -13.16
CA GLY A 148 -10.12 0.37 -11.97
C GLY A 148 -9.87 1.86 -12.19
N SER A 149 -9.28 2.27 -13.32
CA SER A 149 -8.91 3.67 -13.61
C SER A 149 -9.97 4.45 -14.40
N ILE A 150 -10.00 5.76 -14.19
CA ILE A 150 -10.71 6.72 -15.05
C ILE A 150 -9.74 7.16 -16.15
N SER A 151 -10.22 7.27 -17.39
CA SER A 151 -9.39 7.72 -18.51
C SER A 151 -8.94 9.17 -18.33
N LEU A 152 -7.73 9.51 -18.78
CA LEU A 152 -7.26 10.90 -18.79
C LEU A 152 -8.16 11.83 -19.62
N ALA A 153 -8.80 11.31 -20.67
CA ALA A 153 -9.79 12.05 -21.46
C ALA A 153 -11.12 12.28 -20.73
N GLU A 154 -11.43 11.46 -19.72
CA GLU A 154 -12.63 11.57 -18.88
C GLU A 154 -12.40 12.44 -17.63
N TYR A 155 -11.16 12.89 -17.38
CA TYR A 155 -10.79 13.60 -16.15
C TYR A 155 -10.86 15.13 -16.31
N PRO A 156 -11.85 15.83 -15.72
CA PRO A 156 -12.02 17.27 -15.91
C PRO A 156 -11.03 18.06 -15.03
N GLY A 157 -9.79 18.24 -15.51
CA GLY A 157 -8.80 19.10 -14.86
C GLY A 157 -7.50 19.28 -15.65
N SER A 158 -6.92 20.47 -15.60
CA SER A 158 -5.70 20.88 -16.34
C SER A 158 -4.38 20.29 -15.80
N GLY A 159 -4.44 19.12 -15.14
CA GLY A 159 -3.34 18.53 -14.36
C GLY A 159 -2.80 17.20 -14.89
N ALA A 160 -2.99 16.89 -16.18
CA ALA A 160 -2.58 15.63 -16.79
C ALA A 160 -1.05 15.44 -16.83
N PHE A 161 -0.57 14.29 -16.36
CA PHE A 161 0.84 13.84 -16.36
C PHE A 161 0.86 12.30 -16.38
N ALA A 162 1.74 11.66 -17.16
CA ALA A 162 1.63 10.23 -17.50
C ALA A 162 2.98 9.47 -17.70
N PHE A 163 2.92 8.12 -17.55
CA PHE A 163 3.94 7.02 -17.64
C PHE A 163 3.18 5.67 -17.27
N GLU A 164 3.63 4.41 -17.52
CA GLU A 164 2.87 3.10 -17.24
C GLU A 164 3.48 2.24 -16.06
N TYR A 165 2.85 1.32 -15.28
CA TYR A 165 3.32 1.00 -13.88
C TYR A 165 2.32 1.09 -12.68
N ALA A 166 1.69 0.03 -12.17
CA ALA A 166 0.45 0.13 -11.38
C ALA A 166 0.50 0.01 -9.82
N ARG A 167 -0.10 0.98 -9.10
CA ARG A 167 -0.57 0.82 -7.69
C ARG A 167 -1.82 1.66 -7.33
N PRO A 168 -2.96 1.07 -6.94
CA PRO A 168 -4.08 1.83 -6.37
C PRO A 168 -3.79 2.21 -4.91
N ALA A 169 -3.48 3.49 -4.68
CA ALA A 169 -3.19 4.06 -3.37
C ALA A 169 -4.08 5.28 -3.07
N ARG A 170 -4.51 5.42 -1.81
CA ARG A 170 -5.17 6.65 -1.35
C ARG A 170 -4.08 7.65 -0.93
N LEU A 171 -3.82 8.64 -1.77
CA LEU A 171 -2.88 9.72 -1.51
C LEU A 171 -3.64 11.00 -1.09
N SER A 172 -3.10 11.74 -0.12
CA SER A 172 -3.45 13.15 0.06
C SER A 172 -2.79 14.04 -1.01
N GLU A 173 -3.22 15.29 -1.12
CA GLU A 173 -2.62 16.26 -2.05
C GLU A 173 -1.14 16.53 -1.74
N GLU A 174 -0.77 16.61 -0.46
CA GLU A 174 0.63 16.70 0.02
C GLU A 174 1.44 15.47 -0.40
N GLN A 175 0.90 14.26 -0.21
CA GLN A 175 1.54 13.00 -0.61
C GLN A 175 1.71 12.88 -2.13
N LEU A 176 0.71 13.28 -2.90
CA LEU A 176 0.77 13.32 -4.37
C LEU A 176 1.83 14.32 -4.86
N THR A 177 1.92 15.48 -4.22
CA THR A 177 2.92 16.51 -4.54
C THR A 177 4.34 16.01 -4.24
N ARG A 178 4.54 15.34 -3.10
CA ARG A 178 5.82 14.70 -2.76
C ARG A 178 6.20 13.60 -3.74
N LEU A 179 5.26 12.74 -4.12
CA LEU A 179 5.48 11.68 -5.11
C LEU A 179 5.95 12.28 -6.45
N LYS A 180 5.26 13.33 -6.95
CA LYS A 180 5.67 14.07 -8.16
C LYS A 180 7.10 14.60 -8.07
N SER A 181 7.55 15.04 -6.90
CA SER A 181 8.94 15.51 -6.68
C SER A 181 9.94 14.36 -6.79
N LEU A 182 9.69 13.23 -6.11
CA LEU A 182 10.58 12.05 -6.14
C LEU A 182 10.68 11.45 -7.56
N LEU A 183 9.57 11.35 -8.28
CA LEU A 183 9.57 10.81 -9.65
C LEU A 183 10.36 11.71 -10.64
N ARG A 184 10.39 13.02 -10.42
CA ARG A 184 11.27 13.92 -11.19
C ARG A 184 12.74 13.65 -10.92
N GLN A 185 13.13 13.37 -9.67
CA GLN A 185 14.51 13.02 -9.31
C GLN A 185 14.94 11.70 -9.98
N VAL A 186 14.07 10.68 -9.97
CA VAL A 186 14.31 9.41 -10.69
C VAL A 186 14.48 9.67 -12.19
N ARG A 187 13.63 10.52 -12.81
CA ARG A 187 13.75 10.88 -14.23
C ARG A 187 15.09 11.55 -14.53
N THR A 188 15.51 12.52 -13.72
CA THR A 188 16.80 13.20 -13.89
C THR A 188 18.00 12.26 -13.74
N LEU A 189 17.93 11.27 -12.84
CA LEU A 189 18.97 10.24 -12.72
C LEU A 189 19.07 9.37 -13.99
N LEU A 190 17.93 8.98 -14.57
CA LEU A 190 17.89 8.22 -15.82
C LEU A 190 18.40 9.06 -17.01
N GLU A 191 18.01 10.33 -17.10
CA GLU A 191 18.51 11.31 -18.09
C GLU A 191 20.05 11.49 -17.99
N GLN A 192 20.60 11.51 -16.77
CA GLN A 192 22.06 11.58 -16.53
C GLN A 192 22.78 10.29 -16.95
N SER A 193 22.22 9.13 -16.64
CA SER A 193 22.80 7.83 -17.02
C SER A 193 22.87 7.66 -18.56
N ALA A 194 21.82 8.11 -19.27
CA ALA A 194 21.77 8.09 -20.72
C ALA A 194 22.79 9.05 -21.36
N SER A 195 23.00 10.24 -20.79
CA SER A 195 23.94 11.24 -21.32
C SER A 195 25.42 10.97 -20.98
N THR A 196 25.70 10.13 -19.98
CA THR A 196 27.07 9.72 -19.62
C THR A 196 27.58 8.54 -20.49
N SER A 197 26.69 7.88 -21.23
CA SER A 197 27.00 6.69 -22.03
C SER A 197 27.57 7.04 -23.40
N SER A 198 28.87 7.38 -23.45
CA SER A 198 29.59 7.59 -24.71
C SER A 198 30.01 6.25 -25.34
N VAL A 199 29.27 5.80 -26.35
CA VAL A 199 29.58 4.58 -27.11
C VAL A 199 30.69 4.84 -28.14
N ALA A 200 31.77 4.05 -28.07
CA ALA A 200 32.82 4.06 -29.09
C ALA A 200 32.34 3.35 -30.38
N PRO A 201 32.77 3.78 -31.58
CA PRO A 201 32.36 3.12 -32.83
C PRO A 201 32.72 1.63 -32.84
N GLY A 202 31.72 0.77 -33.03
CA GLY A 202 31.90 -0.68 -33.19
C GLY A 202 31.56 -1.56 -31.99
N GLN A 203 31.05 -1.02 -30.86
CA GLN A 203 30.53 -1.84 -29.77
C GLN A 203 29.03 -2.13 -29.89
N GLU A 204 28.64 -3.40 -29.73
CA GLU A 204 27.24 -3.84 -29.64
C GLU A 204 26.57 -3.46 -28.30
N GLU A 205 27.32 -2.96 -27.31
CA GLU A 205 26.85 -2.60 -25.96
C GLU A 205 25.94 -1.35 -25.91
N ALA A 206 25.55 -0.79 -27.06
CA ALA A 206 24.64 0.35 -27.19
C ALA A 206 23.14 0.02 -26.93
N LEU A 207 22.82 -1.24 -26.64
CA LEU A 207 21.43 -1.71 -26.47
C LEU A 207 20.86 -1.37 -25.09
N CYS A 208 19.63 -0.86 -25.06
CA CYS A 208 18.90 -0.65 -23.81
C CYS A 208 18.59 -1.99 -23.13
N THR A 209 19.30 -2.30 -22.05
CA THR A 209 19.12 -3.56 -21.30
C THR A 209 17.89 -3.57 -20.38
N HIS A 210 17.35 -2.38 -20.04
CA HIS A 210 16.25 -2.22 -19.09
C HIS A 210 15.26 -1.14 -19.55
N GLN A 211 13.96 -1.44 -19.46
CA GLN A 211 12.88 -0.47 -19.63
C GLN A 211 12.19 -0.21 -18.29
N MET A 212 12.00 1.06 -17.92
CA MET A 212 11.33 1.46 -16.67
C MET A 212 10.13 2.37 -16.94
N LEU A 213 9.14 2.28 -16.06
CA LEU A 213 7.75 2.70 -16.26
C LEU A 213 7.13 2.94 -14.84
N ILE A 214 6.41 4.07 -14.56
CA ILE A 214 5.53 4.26 -13.36
C ILE A 214 4.18 5.02 -13.63
N GLU A 215 3.01 4.36 -13.53
CA GLU A 215 1.63 4.85 -13.83
C GLU A 215 0.83 5.30 -12.62
N VAL A 216 0.15 6.43 -12.79
CA VAL A 216 -0.74 6.97 -11.76
C VAL A 216 -2.03 7.41 -12.42
N HIS A 217 -3.05 6.55 -12.33
CA HIS A 217 -4.40 6.90 -12.76
C HIS A 217 -5.29 7.26 -11.56
N PRO A 218 -6.24 8.22 -11.72
CA PRO A 218 -7.37 8.34 -10.82
C PRO A 218 -8.19 7.05 -10.82
N CYS A 219 -8.48 6.50 -9.63
CA CYS A 219 -9.28 5.29 -9.48
C CYS A 219 -10.79 5.62 -9.48
N ARG A 220 -11.60 4.75 -10.08
CA ARG A 220 -13.07 4.81 -10.00
C ARG A 220 -13.54 4.68 -8.53
N PRO A 221 -14.61 5.39 -8.11
CA PRO A 221 -15.17 5.22 -6.77
C PRO A 221 -15.59 3.78 -6.50
N GLY A 222 -15.09 3.19 -5.40
CA GLY A 222 -15.37 1.80 -5.03
C GLY A 222 -14.30 0.79 -5.45
N THR A 223 -13.29 1.18 -6.24
CA THR A 223 -12.11 0.32 -6.50
C THR A 223 -11.45 -0.10 -5.19
N LEU A 224 -11.35 -1.41 -4.95
CA LEU A 224 -10.72 -1.96 -3.76
C LEU A 224 -9.20 -1.74 -3.79
N PRO A 225 -8.56 -1.52 -2.62
CA PRO A 225 -7.12 -1.37 -2.56
C PRO A 225 -6.41 -2.70 -2.86
N LEU A 226 -5.17 -2.64 -3.36
CA LEU A 226 -4.32 -3.81 -3.53
C LEU A 226 -3.08 -3.73 -2.61
N PRO A 227 -2.74 -4.82 -1.90
CA PRO A 227 -1.65 -4.86 -0.93
C PRO A 227 -0.30 -4.78 -1.64
N GLN A 228 0.74 -4.38 -0.91
CA GLN A 228 2.10 -4.50 -1.43
C GLN A 228 2.62 -5.93 -1.28
N PHE A 229 2.99 -6.49 -2.43
CA PHE A 229 3.84 -7.65 -2.55
C PHE A 229 4.95 -7.36 -3.56
N ILE A 230 6.08 -8.06 -3.43
CA ILE A 230 7.12 -8.12 -4.46
C ILE A 230 7.19 -9.56 -4.95
N ILE A 231 7.32 -9.73 -6.27
CA ILE A 231 7.75 -10.98 -6.88
C ILE A 231 9.27 -10.88 -7.07
N ALA A 232 10.03 -11.86 -6.61
CA ALA A 232 11.50 -11.87 -6.69
C ALA A 232 12.03 -13.28 -6.96
N PRO A 233 13.19 -13.42 -7.65
CA PRO A 233 13.88 -14.70 -7.77
C PRO A 233 14.14 -15.30 -6.39
N ARG A 234 14.09 -16.63 -6.25
CA ARG A 234 14.26 -17.31 -4.95
C ARG A 234 15.56 -16.93 -4.24
N ALA A 235 16.63 -16.63 -4.97
CA ALA A 235 17.90 -16.16 -4.43
C ALA A 235 17.82 -14.77 -3.76
N GLU A 236 16.88 -13.92 -4.17
CA GLU A 236 16.79 -12.49 -3.78
C GLU A 236 15.71 -12.20 -2.72
N VAL A 237 14.95 -13.22 -2.30
CA VAL A 237 13.78 -13.03 -1.41
C VAL A 237 14.10 -12.33 -0.10
N GLY A 238 15.33 -12.41 0.41
CA GLY A 238 15.76 -11.69 1.61
C GLY A 238 15.90 -10.17 1.39
N ALA A 239 16.45 -9.77 0.25
CA ALA A 239 16.50 -8.36 -0.17
C ALA A 239 15.08 -7.83 -0.44
N ALA A 240 14.28 -8.59 -1.20
CA ALA A 240 12.89 -8.26 -1.47
C ALA A 240 12.05 -8.13 -0.18
N ALA A 241 12.20 -9.05 0.78
CA ALA A 241 11.49 -9.01 2.06
C ALA A 241 11.83 -7.77 2.89
N SER A 242 13.07 -7.28 2.79
CA SER A 242 13.53 -6.05 3.42
C SER A 242 12.91 -4.81 2.78
N LEU A 243 12.77 -4.81 1.44
CA LEU A 243 12.08 -3.74 0.71
C LEU A 243 10.59 -3.67 1.05
N VAL A 244 9.85 -4.79 1.05
CA VAL A 244 8.38 -4.79 1.33
C VAL A 244 8.05 -4.47 2.79
N SER A 245 8.88 -4.88 3.76
CA SER A 245 8.71 -4.44 5.16
C SER A 245 8.91 -2.92 5.35
N GLY A 246 9.42 -2.25 4.32
CA GLY A 246 9.65 -0.81 4.25
C GLY A 246 11.11 -0.51 4.55
N ALA A 247 11.84 -0.10 3.50
CA ALA A 247 13.17 0.48 3.62
C ALA A 247 13.22 1.49 4.78
N GLY A 248 14.20 1.29 5.68
CA GLY A 248 14.49 2.16 6.82
C GLY A 248 13.78 1.82 8.16
N MET A 249 12.52 1.38 8.18
CA MET A 249 11.72 1.32 9.42
C MET A 249 10.72 0.14 9.54
N PRO A 250 11.18 -1.12 9.49
CA PRO A 250 10.30 -2.29 9.62
C PRO A 250 9.66 -2.43 11.00
N SER A 251 10.29 -1.93 12.08
CA SER A 251 9.79 -2.10 13.47
C SER A 251 8.60 -1.18 13.84
N LEU A 252 8.30 -0.17 13.03
CA LEU A 252 7.26 0.82 13.30
C LEU A 252 5.90 0.42 12.73
N SER A 253 4.85 0.53 13.54
CA SER A 253 3.46 0.55 13.06
C SER A 253 3.21 1.75 12.14
N LEU A 254 2.13 1.72 11.36
CA LEU A 254 1.77 2.81 10.45
C LEU A 254 1.75 4.17 11.16
N ARG A 255 1.15 4.26 12.36
CA ARG A 255 1.03 5.50 13.12
C ARG A 255 2.35 5.98 13.73
N GLU A 256 3.20 5.04 14.18
CA GLU A 256 4.57 5.34 14.58
C GLU A 256 5.40 5.85 13.38
N ARG A 257 5.24 5.24 12.20
CA ARG A 257 5.92 5.63 10.95
C ARG A 257 5.51 7.02 10.47
N THR A 258 4.22 7.37 10.51
CA THR A 258 3.77 8.74 10.20
C THR A 258 4.40 9.77 11.14
N VAL A 259 4.37 9.53 12.46
CA VAL A 259 5.01 10.42 13.43
C VAL A 259 6.53 10.50 13.21
N ALA A 260 7.19 9.39 12.88
CA ALA A 260 8.62 9.34 12.59
C ALA A 260 9.00 10.19 11.36
N LEU A 261 8.25 10.07 10.26
CA LEU A 261 8.47 10.86 9.03
C LEU A 261 8.28 12.36 9.29
N SER A 262 7.17 12.74 9.93
CA SER A 262 6.94 14.15 10.31
C SER A 262 7.99 14.69 11.29
N LEU A 263 8.57 13.83 12.13
CA LEU A 263 9.71 14.20 12.96
C LEU A 263 11.00 14.38 12.13
N ALA A 264 11.28 13.55 11.12
CA ALA A 264 12.41 13.77 10.22
C ALA A 264 12.25 15.05 9.37
N GLU A 265 11.02 15.41 9.00
CA GLU A 265 10.66 16.61 8.21
C GLU A 265 10.71 17.94 8.99
N GLY A 266 11.05 17.93 10.28
CA GLY A 266 11.11 19.15 11.10
C GLY A 266 9.77 19.58 11.75
N LYS A 267 8.62 18.97 11.43
CA LYS A 267 7.31 19.31 12.04
C LYS A 267 7.35 19.20 13.58
N SER A 268 6.83 20.19 14.32
CA SER A 268 6.84 20.16 15.79
C SER A 268 5.80 19.17 16.36
N ARG A 269 5.99 18.66 17.59
CA ARG A 269 5.00 17.75 18.21
C ARG A 269 3.57 18.34 18.26
N PRO A 270 3.36 19.64 18.57
CA PRO A 270 2.04 20.26 18.46
C PRO A 270 1.49 20.34 17.03
N ALA A 271 2.33 20.55 16.02
CA ALA A 271 1.90 20.53 14.61
C ALA A 271 1.44 19.12 14.20
N ILE A 272 2.23 18.10 14.51
CA ILE A 272 1.90 16.68 14.27
C ILE A 272 0.62 16.28 15.01
N ALA A 273 0.43 16.76 16.24
CA ALA A 273 -0.77 16.50 17.03
C ALA A 273 -2.02 17.07 16.34
N ARG A 274 -1.95 18.31 15.85
CA ARG A 274 -3.04 18.95 15.09
C ARG A 274 -3.33 18.23 13.78
N GLU A 275 -2.30 17.88 13.02
CA GLU A 275 -2.38 17.19 11.72
C GLU A 275 -3.01 15.78 11.84
N LEU A 276 -2.69 15.05 12.91
CA LEU A 276 -3.15 13.66 13.12
C LEU A 276 -4.39 13.53 14.02
N GLY A 277 -5.00 14.63 14.44
CA GLY A 277 -6.14 14.62 15.38
C GLY A 277 -5.81 13.97 16.72
N LEU A 278 -4.62 14.24 17.26
CA LEU A 278 -4.08 13.65 18.49
C LEU A 278 -3.82 14.70 19.58
N SER A 279 -3.70 14.24 20.83
CA SER A 279 -3.09 15.07 21.88
C SER A 279 -1.56 15.15 21.69
N VAL A 280 -0.96 16.26 22.14
CA VAL A 280 0.50 16.43 22.13
C VAL A 280 1.20 15.33 22.96
N ASN A 281 0.57 14.89 24.06
CA ASN A 281 1.06 13.81 24.91
C ASN A 281 1.03 12.45 24.20
N THR A 282 0.03 12.19 23.36
CA THR A 282 -0.01 10.99 22.50
C THR A 282 1.15 11.03 21.51
N VAL A 283 1.39 12.15 20.83
CA VAL A 283 2.53 12.30 19.90
C VAL A 283 3.86 12.16 20.62
N ALA A 284 4.03 12.71 21.83
CA ALA A 284 5.24 12.53 22.63
C ALA A 284 5.48 11.06 23.02
N THR A 285 4.42 10.35 23.41
CA THR A 285 4.46 8.91 23.73
C THR A 285 4.84 8.07 22.51
N VAL A 286 4.23 8.34 21.35
CA VAL A 286 4.57 7.68 20.08
C VAL A 286 6.01 8.01 19.68
N SER A 287 6.46 9.26 19.81
CA SER A 287 7.86 9.67 19.56
C SER A 287 8.85 8.83 20.38
N LYS A 288 8.56 8.61 21.69
CA LYS A 288 9.42 7.80 22.57
C LYS A 288 9.46 6.34 22.12
N ARG A 289 8.32 5.77 21.69
CA ARG A 289 8.27 4.40 21.12
C ARG A 289 9.04 4.30 19.82
N VAL A 290 8.92 5.28 18.91
CA VAL A 290 9.69 5.38 17.66
C VAL A 290 11.19 5.36 17.94
N TYR A 291 11.67 6.24 18.83
CA TYR A 291 13.08 6.32 19.17
C TYR A 291 13.62 4.99 19.74
N ALA A 292 12.88 4.37 20.68
CA ALA A 292 13.25 3.07 21.23
C ALA A 292 13.27 1.94 20.18
N LYS A 293 12.27 1.89 19.29
CA LYS A 293 12.13 0.87 18.24
C LYS A 293 13.15 0.97 17.11
N LEU A 294 13.68 2.16 16.85
CA LEU A 294 14.74 2.40 15.86
C LEU A 294 16.15 2.46 16.49
N LYS A 295 16.24 2.42 17.82
CA LYS A 295 17.48 2.59 18.61
C LYS A 295 18.17 3.95 18.42
N VAL A 296 17.42 4.98 18.02
CA VAL A 296 17.90 6.37 17.92
C VAL A 296 17.67 7.14 19.21
N ARG A 297 18.57 8.05 19.53
CA ARG A 297 18.55 8.91 20.72
C ARG A 297 18.11 10.34 20.39
N SER A 298 18.35 10.80 19.17
CA SER A 298 18.07 12.17 18.75
C SER A 298 17.15 12.27 17.52
N ARG A 299 16.57 13.46 17.34
CA ARG A 299 15.79 13.80 16.15
C ARG A 299 16.67 13.83 14.88
N ALA A 300 17.94 14.20 15.02
CA ALA A 300 18.91 14.21 13.93
C ALA A 300 19.26 12.79 13.48
N GLU A 301 19.54 11.88 14.42
CA GLU A 301 19.71 10.44 14.13
C GLU A 301 18.48 9.85 13.43
N LEU A 302 17.27 10.14 13.94
CA LEU A 302 16.03 9.72 13.28
C LEU A 302 15.95 10.22 11.83
N ALA A 303 16.24 11.50 11.60
CA ALA A 303 16.18 12.10 10.27
C ALA A 303 17.26 11.54 9.32
N ASN A 304 18.42 11.16 9.84
CA ASN A 304 19.49 10.55 9.05
C ASN A 304 19.15 9.08 8.72
N GLN A 305 18.61 8.31 9.68
CA GLN A 305 18.19 6.92 9.44
C GLN A 305 16.96 6.82 8.51
N ILE A 306 16.16 7.88 8.39
CA ILE A 306 15.05 7.99 7.42
C ILE A 306 15.51 8.46 6.03
N ARG A 307 16.66 9.14 5.93
CA ARG A 307 17.26 9.65 4.68
C ARG A 307 18.42 8.79 4.16
N GLY A 308 18.69 7.66 4.80
CA GLY A 308 19.78 6.73 4.44
C GLY A 308 19.63 6.17 3.04
#